data_AF-A0ABD1VPX1-F1
#
_entry.id   AF-A0ABD1VPX1-F1
#
_cell.length_a   1.000
_cell.length_b   1.000
_cell.length_c   1.000
_cell.angle_alpha   90.00
_cell.angle_beta   90.00
_cell.angle_gamma   90.00
#
_symmetry.space_group_name_H-M   'P 1'
#
loop_
_entity.id
_entity.type
_entity.pdbx_description
1 polymer ?
#
loop_
_entity_poly.entity_id
_entity_poly.type
_entity_poly.pdbx_seq_one_letter_code
_entity_poly.pdbx_strand_id
1 'polypeptide(L)'
;MRHYVHCYALHCLDEEASNALRRSFKERGENVGAWRQACYKPLVVIAARQGWDIDAIFNTHPRLSIWYVPTKLRQLCHAERSNATASSSVTGGATDHLLF
;
A
#
# COMPACT_ATOMS: atom_id res chain seq x y z
N MET A 1 2.00 -18.72 9.00
CA MET A 1 1.64 -17.35 9.42
C MET A 1 2.13 -16.24 8.49
N ARG A 2 3.39 -16.25 8.00
CA ARG A 2 3.96 -15.14 7.19
C ARG A 2 3.19 -14.75 5.92
N HIS A 3 2.48 -15.69 5.29
CA HIS A 3 1.80 -15.44 4.01
C HIS A 3 0.63 -14.44 4.09
N TYR A 4 0.01 -14.25 5.25
CA TYR A 4 -1.19 -13.41 5.42
C TYR A 4 -0.94 -12.19 6.32
N VAL A 5 0.31 -11.89 6.63
CA VAL A 5 0.67 -10.75 7.50
C VAL A 5 0.18 -9.43 6.92
N HIS A 6 0.24 -9.23 5.61
CA HIS A 6 -0.31 -8.01 4.98
C HIS A 6 -1.84 -7.97 5.05
N CYS A 7 -2.54 -9.10 4.95
CA CYS A 7 -4.00 -9.13 5.16
C CYS A 7 -4.36 -8.72 6.60
N TYR A 8 -3.60 -9.21 7.58
CA TYR A 8 -3.75 -8.82 8.98
C TYR A 8 -3.38 -7.35 9.22
N ALA A 9 -2.33 -6.86 8.57
CA ALA A 9 -1.93 -5.45 8.63
C ALA A 9 -3.03 -4.54 8.11
N LEU A 10 -3.67 -4.90 6.98
CA LEU A 10 -4.82 -4.14 6.47
C LEU A 10 -5.95 -4.08 7.50
N HIS A 11 -6.30 -5.21 8.11
CA HIS A 11 -7.32 -5.22 9.16
C HIS A 11 -6.94 -4.39 10.40
N CYS A 12 -5.66 -4.33 10.75
CA CYS A 12 -5.19 -3.53 11.88
C CYS A 12 -5.21 -2.03 11.60
N LEU A 13 -4.82 -1.62 10.38
CA LEU A 13 -4.66 -0.22 9.99
C LEU A 13 -5.96 0.40 9.48
N ASP A 14 -6.83 -0.40 8.86
CA ASP A 14 -8.11 0.02 8.30
C ASP A 14 -9.08 -1.17 8.29
N GLU A 15 -9.74 -1.38 9.42
CA GLU A 15 -10.68 -2.48 9.61
C GLU A 15 -11.89 -2.36 8.67
N GLU A 16 -12.35 -1.14 8.41
CA GLU A 16 -13.49 -0.85 7.55
C GLU A 16 -13.21 -1.24 6.09
N ALA A 17 -12.07 -0.81 5.54
CA ALA A 17 -11.63 -1.21 4.21
C ALA A 17 -11.36 -2.71 4.13
N SER A 18 -10.77 -3.32 5.16
CA SER A 18 -10.59 -4.77 5.24
C SER A 18 -11.92 -5.52 5.17
N ASN A 19 -12.92 -5.07 5.92
CA ASN A 19 -14.25 -5.67 5.94
C ASN A 19 -14.98 -5.47 4.62
N ALA A 20 -14.90 -4.28 4.01
CA ALA A 20 -15.47 -4.01 2.68
C ALA A 20 -14.84 -4.91 1.60
N LEU A 21 -13.50 -5.04 1.61
CA LEU A 21 -12.79 -5.90 0.66
C LEU A 21 -13.17 -7.38 0.82
N ARG A 22 -13.30 -7.87 2.07
CA ARG A 22 -13.75 -9.24 2.36
C ARG A 22 -15.17 -9.50 1.83
N ARG A 23 -16.10 -8.56 2.04
CA ARG A 23 -17.48 -8.68 1.53
C ARG A 23 -17.50 -8.72 0.01
N SER A 24 -16.83 -7.77 -0.65
CA SER A 24 -16.77 -7.69 -2.12
C SER A 24 -16.20 -8.95 -2.78
N PHE A 25 -15.12 -9.52 -2.22
CA PHE A 25 -14.53 -10.75 -2.76
C PHE A 25 -15.41 -11.99 -2.49
N LYS A 26 -16.09 -12.03 -1.33
CA LYS A 26 -17.07 -13.09 -1.02
C LYS A 26 -18.26 -13.06 -1.98
N GLU A 27 -18.83 -11.88 -2.23
CA GLU A 27 -19.98 -11.68 -3.13
C GLU A 27 -19.65 -12.07 -4.57
N ARG A 28 -18.41 -11.81 -5.02
CA ARG A 28 -17.92 -12.20 -6.36
C ARG A 28 -17.48 -13.66 -6.46
N GLY A 29 -17.53 -14.44 -5.38
CA GLY A 29 -17.08 -15.84 -5.37
C GLY A 29 -15.58 -16.02 -5.62
N GLU A 30 -14.77 -15.00 -5.30
CA GLU A 30 -13.33 -15.00 -5.55
C GLU A 30 -12.60 -15.93 -4.58
N ASN A 31 -11.53 -16.56 -5.07
CA ASN A 31 -10.70 -17.42 -4.22
C ASN A 31 -9.85 -16.60 -3.22
N VAL A 32 -9.39 -17.27 -2.15
CA VAL A 32 -8.56 -16.64 -1.10
C VAL A 32 -7.28 -16.03 -1.66
N GLY A 33 -6.71 -16.61 -2.72
CA GLY A 33 -5.52 -16.09 -3.39
C GLY A 33 -5.75 -14.70 -4.01
N ALA A 34 -6.88 -14.52 -4.70
CA ALA A 34 -7.27 -13.25 -5.30
C ALA A 34 -7.50 -12.17 -4.24
N TRP A 35 -8.27 -12.50 -3.18
CA TRP A 35 -8.47 -11.60 -2.04
C TRP A 35 -7.14 -11.21 -1.37
N ARG A 36 -6.29 -12.21 -1.12
CA ARG A 36 -4.97 -11.99 -0.52
C ARG A 36 -4.12 -11.04 -1.35
N GLN A 37 -4.10 -11.16 -2.68
CA GLN A 37 -3.37 -10.22 -3.54
C GLN A 37 -3.97 -8.81 -3.48
N ALA A 38 -5.30 -8.70 -3.46
CA ALA A 38 -5.98 -7.41 -3.39
C ALA A 38 -5.67 -6.62 -2.11
N CYS A 39 -5.35 -7.28 -1.00
CA CYS A 39 -4.96 -6.61 0.25
C CYS A 39 -3.71 -5.73 0.14
N TYR A 40 -2.84 -5.91 -0.87
CA TYR A 40 -1.66 -5.05 -1.03
C TYR A 40 -1.99 -3.63 -1.45
N LYS A 41 -2.97 -3.45 -2.35
CA LYS A 41 -3.32 -2.13 -2.91
C LYS A 41 -3.70 -1.11 -1.84
N PRO A 42 -4.64 -1.37 -0.91
CA PRO A 42 -4.99 -0.39 0.13
C PRO A 42 -3.82 -0.09 1.07
N LEU A 43 -2.94 -1.06 1.36
CA LEU A 43 -1.75 -0.83 2.19
C LEU A 43 -0.75 0.12 1.52
N VAL A 44 -0.53 -0.02 0.22
CA VAL A 44 0.30 0.92 -0.56
C VAL A 44 -0.30 2.33 -0.51
N VAL A 45 -1.62 2.45 -0.63
CA VAL A 45 -2.33 3.75 -0.51
C VAL A 45 -2.13 4.36 0.88
N ILE A 46 -2.20 3.55 1.95
CA ILE A 46 -1.90 3.99 3.32
C ILE A 46 -0.45 4.48 3.43
N ALA A 47 0.51 3.72 2.89
CA ALA A 47 1.92 4.11 2.89
C ALA A 47 2.15 5.43 2.15
N ALA A 48 1.55 5.62 0.97
CA ALA A 48 1.65 6.84 0.18
C ALA A 48 1.18 8.08 0.97
N ARG A 49 0.10 7.95 1.77
CA ARG A 49 -0.44 9.03 2.62
C ARG A 49 0.45 9.36 3.82
N GLN A 50 1.33 8.44 4.23
CA GLN A 50 2.19 8.58 5.41
C GLN A 50 3.69 8.62 5.04
N GLY A 51 4.03 9.20 3.88
CA GLY A 51 5.43 9.44 3.51
C GLY A 51 6.18 8.21 2.99
N TRP A 52 5.48 7.16 2.58
CA TRP A 52 6.00 5.91 2.01
C TRP A 52 6.79 5.01 2.97
N ASP A 53 6.79 5.32 4.27
CA ASP A 53 7.53 4.54 5.28
C ASP A 53 6.64 3.45 5.89
N ILE A 54 6.54 2.32 5.19
CA ILE A 54 5.76 1.17 5.66
C ILE A 54 6.35 0.51 6.92
N ASP A 55 7.64 0.71 7.19
CA ASP A 55 8.28 0.21 8.40
C ASP A 55 7.85 1.00 9.62
N ALA A 56 7.87 2.33 9.52
CA ALA A 56 7.36 3.19 10.57
C ALA A 56 5.88 2.90 10.86
N ILE A 57 5.05 2.66 9.84
CA ILE A 57 3.64 2.28 10.00
C ILE A 57 3.49 0.98 10.82
N PHE A 58 4.28 -0.06 10.50
CA PHE A 58 4.23 -1.30 11.26
C PHE A 58 4.73 -1.12 12.70
N ASN A 59 5.84 -0.41 12.88
CA ASN A 59 6.49 -0.23 14.16
C ASN A 59 5.66 0.62 15.15
N THR A 60 4.85 1.55 14.65
CA THR A 60 4.00 2.43 15.48
C THR A 60 2.70 1.76 15.91
N HIS A 61 2.24 0.73 15.21
CA HIS A 61 0.99 0.07 15.54
C HIS A 61 1.21 -1.09 16.56
N PRO A 62 0.55 -1.08 17.75
CA PRO A 62 0.83 -2.03 18.84
C PRO A 62 0.71 -3.52 18.47
N ARG A 63 -0.19 -3.87 17.56
CA ARG A 63 -0.38 -5.26 17.09
C ARG A 63 0.54 -5.65 15.93
N LEU A 64 1.17 -4.68 15.26
CA LEU A 64 1.98 -4.92 14.06
C LEU A 64 3.48 -4.81 14.31
N SER A 65 3.91 -4.10 15.37
CA SER A 65 5.33 -3.87 15.68
C SER A 65 6.13 -5.16 15.93
N ILE A 66 5.45 -6.25 16.29
CA ILE A 66 6.05 -7.58 16.47
C ILE A 66 6.15 -8.39 15.16
N TRP A 67 5.62 -7.87 14.05
CA TRP A 67 5.60 -8.54 12.76
C TRP A 67 6.61 -7.91 11.80
N TYR A 68 7.45 -8.75 11.18
CA TYR A 68 8.26 -8.29 10.05
C TYR A 68 7.37 -7.86 8.89
N VAL A 69 7.69 -6.71 8.29
CA VAL A 69 7.01 -6.23 7.09
C VAL A 69 7.29 -7.19 5.92
N PRO A 70 6.25 -7.71 5.24
CA PRO A 70 6.45 -8.62 4.11
C PRO A 70 7.28 -7.99 2.98
N THR A 71 8.28 -8.73 2.48
CA THR A 71 9.19 -8.26 1.41
C THR A 71 8.43 -7.73 0.19
N LYS A 72 7.36 -8.43 -0.24
CA LYS A 72 6.55 -8.01 -1.38
C LYS A 72 5.85 -6.67 -1.14
N LEU A 73 5.39 -6.40 0.08
CA LEU A 73 4.75 -5.12 0.42
C LEU A 73 5.75 -3.97 0.33
N ARG A 74 6.97 -4.15 0.86
CA ARG A 74 8.05 -3.16 0.74
C ARG A 74 8.37 -2.86 -0.73
N GLN A 75 8.54 -3.90 -1.54
CA GLN A 75 8.82 -3.77 -2.97
C GLN A 75 7.74 -2.96 -3.71
N LEU A 76 6.46 -3.23 -3.42
CA LEU A 76 5.35 -2.48 -4.01
C LEU A 76 5.34 -1.02 -3.58
N CYS A 77 5.58 -0.73 -2.29
CA CYS A 77 5.67 0.65 -1.80
C CYS A 77 6.83 1.40 -2.46
N HIS A 78 8.00 0.77 -2.62
CA HIS A 78 9.13 1.37 -3.31
C HIS A 78 8.83 1.64 -4.79
N ALA A 79 8.24 0.68 -5.50
CA ALA A 79 7.91 0.84 -6.92
C ALA A 79 6.93 2.00 -7.14
N GLU A 80 5.88 2.09 -6.32
CA GLU A 80 4.86 3.14 -6.43
C GLU A 80 5.39 4.52 -6.01
N ARG A 81 6.26 4.59 -4.99
CA ARG A 81 6.97 5.83 -4.64
C ARG A 81 7.82 6.34 -5.79
N SER A 82 8.59 5.46 -6.42
CA SER A 82 9.43 5.81 -7.57
C SER A 82 8.57 6.31 -8.74
N ASN A 83 7.44 5.64 -9.01
CA ASN A 83 6.51 6.05 -10.06
C ASN A 83 5.85 7.41 -9.78
N ALA A 84 5.47 7.67 -8.51
CA ALA A 84 4.92 8.95 -8.09
C ALA A 84 5.95 10.09 -8.25
N THR A 85 7.20 9.85 -7.86
CA THR A 85 8.29 10.83 -7.98
C THR A 85 8.60 11.14 -9.47
N ALA A 86 8.64 10.11 -10.31
CA ALA A 86 8.84 10.27 -11.75
C ALA A 86 7.69 11.08 -12.39
N SER A 87 6.44 10.80 -12.00
CA SER A 87 5.26 11.53 -12.50
C SER A 87 5.31 13.02 -12.12
N SER A 88 5.73 13.35 -10.90
CA SER A 88 5.88 14.74 -10.46
C SER A 88 7.00 15.50 -11.19
N SER A 89 8.03 14.80 -11.67
CA SER A 89 9.14 15.42 -12.42
C SER A 89 8.76 15.84 -13.84
N VAL A 90 7.80 15.16 -14.48
CA VAL A 90 7.36 15.45 -15.86
C VAL A 90 6.55 16.76 -15.92
N THR A 91 5.86 17.13 -14.84
CA THR A 91 5.08 18.37 -14.79
C THR A 91 5.92 19.63 -14.55
N GLY A 92 7.21 19.51 -14.23
CA GLY A 92 8.09 20.65 -13.94
C GLY A 92 8.94 21.17 -15.12
N GLY A 93 8.80 20.60 -16.32
CA GLY A 93 9.73 20.84 -17.44
C GLY A 93 9.22 21.71 -18.60
N ALA A 94 8.04 22.32 -18.51
CA ALA A 94 7.44 23.06 -19.63
C ALA A 94 6.91 24.43 -19.21
N THR A 95 7.81 25.38 -18.92
CA THR A 95 7.55 26.84 -18.98
C THR A 95 8.87 27.56 -18.71
N ASP A 96 9.72 27.72 -19.73
CA ASP A 96 10.58 28.90 -19.89
C ASP A 96 11.40 28.80 -21.18
N HIS A 97 10.69 28.94 -22.31
CA HIS A 97 11.31 29.43 -23.53
C HIS A 97 10.34 30.44 -24.12
N LEU A 98 10.52 31.70 -23.70
CA LEU A 98 10.49 32.91 -24.53
C LEU A 98 10.50 34.12 -23.60
N LEU A 99 11.60 34.89 -23.61
CA LEU A 99 11.63 36.35 -23.71
C LEU A 99 13.10 36.82 -23.61
N PHE A 100 13.71 37.11 -24.76
CA PHE A 100 14.53 38.30 -25.06
C PHE A 100 14.73 38.38 -26.57
#